data_AF-A0A957YCF7-F1
#
_entry.id   AF-A0A957YCF7-F1
#
_cell.length_a   1.000
_cell.length_b   1.000
_cell.length_c   1.000
_cell.angle_alpha   90.00
_cell.angle_beta   90.00
_cell.angle_gamma   90.00
#
_symmetry.space_group_name_H-M   'P 1'
#
loop_
_entity.id
_entity.type
_entity.pdbx_description
1 polymer ?
#
loop_
_entity_poly.entity_id
_entity_poly.type
_entity_poly.pdbx_seq_one_letter_code
_entity_poly.pdbx_strand_id
1 'polypeptide(L)'
;MSAVSNITLHLPPPLTTDIETAYVKLVLGAAHHNPALLHTYFGPAEWSTTIAADPPSPATLRQQAIDVATMVQQSQLPRHRRDWLLRNIRALLWLARSQEGEQVMFVEQVRLLLDLPPESAGELIFQTAHEGLATCLPGSGALAERWVEWQASHIIPIDQAQPLLNQALDTLRTLLGHDNPLVIPPPDDPAVADFSTGATVRADRLFHQAAQIIVEHTLHMTAARRYAEGQGESVVLLNQGPEQVIRQGLPQAILAGVDIYTDVLPKLMNRANLPPLPAADLQAIHLAEDALAWAVSNTALLLHSEGLRPRALRRHLTANALISSAEANDIMDKLADPIEAAHIFAPLIGGPLLTTWLGHRKHTLSDLLLDPPVPSMLLYEVSKG
;
A
#
# COMPACT_ATOMS: atom_id res chain seq x y z
N MET A 1 -1.07 -7.26 11.26
CA MET A 1 -0.14 -6.68 12.27
C MET A 1 1.26 -6.81 11.71
N SER A 2 1.70 -5.83 10.91
CA SER A 2 3.08 -5.80 10.45
C SER A 2 3.92 -5.29 11.61
N ALA A 3 4.93 -6.06 12.02
CA ALA A 3 5.95 -5.55 12.91
C ALA A 3 6.56 -4.31 12.24
N VAL A 4 6.64 -3.22 12.99
CA VAL A 4 7.39 -2.02 12.57
C VAL A 4 8.84 -2.48 12.41
N SER A 5 9.31 -2.64 11.18
CA SER A 5 10.72 -2.90 10.91
C SER A 5 11.51 -1.68 11.38
N ASN A 6 12.05 -1.76 12.59
CA ASN A 6 12.87 -0.72 13.19
C ASN A 6 14.27 -0.76 12.57
N ILE A 7 14.39 -0.27 11.33
CA ILE A 7 15.70 0.11 10.81
C ILE A 7 16.01 1.50 11.39
N THR A 8 16.88 1.53 12.40
CA THR A 8 17.29 2.79 13.05
C THR A 8 18.28 3.52 12.14
N LEU A 9 17.89 4.66 11.60
CA LEU A 9 18.83 5.57 10.94
C LEU A 9 19.62 6.34 11.99
N HIS A 10 20.95 6.37 11.85
CA HIS A 10 21.78 7.35 12.54
C HIS A 10 21.59 8.73 11.88
N LEU A 11 20.47 9.37 12.19
CA LEU A 11 20.15 10.70 11.69
C LEU A 11 21.05 11.77 12.35
N PRO A 12 21.55 12.76 11.60
CA PRO A 12 22.23 13.91 12.20
C PRO A 12 21.30 14.66 13.19
N PRO A 13 21.87 15.45 14.12
CA PRO A 13 21.10 16.17 15.13
C PRO A 13 19.93 16.98 14.52
N PRO A 14 18.83 17.17 15.27
CA PRO A 14 17.55 17.61 14.72
C PRO A 14 17.69 18.91 13.93
N LEU A 15 17.01 18.94 12.77
CA LEU A 15 16.91 20.12 11.93
C LEU A 15 16.17 21.25 12.66
N THR A 16 16.62 22.47 12.39
CA THR A 16 16.40 23.70 13.14
C THR A 16 15.14 24.50 12.74
N THR A 17 14.11 23.85 12.21
CA THR A 17 12.88 24.51 11.72
C THR A 17 11.61 24.00 12.42
N ASP A 18 10.68 24.93 12.68
CA ASP A 18 9.47 24.65 13.47
C ASP A 18 8.45 23.76 12.72
N ILE A 19 8.38 23.82 11.38
CA ILE A 19 7.35 23.12 10.58
C ILE A 19 7.55 21.61 10.63
N GLU A 20 8.75 21.13 10.33
CA GLU A 20 9.10 19.72 10.24
C GLU A 20 8.93 19.04 11.59
N THR A 21 9.45 19.66 12.64
CA THR A 21 9.30 19.17 14.01
C THR A 21 7.84 19.15 14.44
N ALA A 22 7.06 20.19 14.13
CA ALA A 22 5.65 20.24 14.47
C ALA A 22 4.83 19.19 13.71
N TYR A 23 5.11 18.97 12.42
CA TYR A 23 4.49 17.92 11.62
C TYR A 23 4.78 16.52 12.18
N VAL A 24 6.05 16.21 12.48
CA VAL A 24 6.41 14.90 13.05
C VAL A 24 5.73 14.67 14.40
N LYS A 25 5.71 15.68 15.28
CA LYS A 25 5.00 15.58 16.57
C LYS A 25 3.49 15.40 16.41
N LEU A 26 2.87 16.07 15.43
CA LEU A 26 1.47 15.87 15.09
C LEU A 26 1.21 14.42 14.67
N VAL A 27 2.05 13.86 13.80
CA VAL A 27 1.94 12.46 13.36
C VAL A 27 2.10 11.50 14.54
N LEU A 28 3.14 11.66 15.35
CA LEU A 28 3.36 10.81 16.53
C LEU A 28 2.21 10.90 17.54
N GLY A 29 1.68 12.10 17.76
CA GLY A 29 0.53 12.30 18.64
C GLY A 29 -0.73 11.64 18.10
N ALA A 30 -1.00 11.75 16.80
CA ALA A 30 -2.12 11.05 16.16
C ALA A 30 -1.94 9.52 16.19
N ALA A 31 -0.72 9.04 15.99
CA ALA A 31 -0.38 7.61 16.02
C ALA A 31 -0.51 7.00 17.42
N HIS A 32 -0.38 7.80 18.49
CA HIS A 32 -0.66 7.34 19.85
C HIS A 32 -2.12 6.92 20.03
N HIS A 33 -3.07 7.66 19.43
CA HIS A 33 -4.51 7.32 19.49
C HIS A 33 -4.91 6.27 18.46
N ASN A 34 -4.22 6.24 17.33
CA ASN A 34 -4.47 5.28 16.26
C ASN A 34 -3.14 4.69 15.75
N PRO A 35 -2.66 3.59 16.34
CA PRO A 35 -1.38 2.98 15.95
C PRO A 35 -1.32 2.56 14.47
N ALA A 36 -2.45 2.24 13.84
CA ALA A 36 -2.52 1.84 12.44
C ALA A 36 -2.23 3.01 11.48
N LEU A 37 -2.27 4.26 11.95
CA LEU A 37 -1.89 5.44 11.18
C LEU A 37 -0.42 5.43 10.76
N LEU A 38 0.47 4.97 11.64
CA LEU A 38 1.91 5.08 11.43
C LEU A 38 2.41 3.84 10.69
N HIS A 39 3.01 4.05 9.53
CA HIS A 39 3.72 3.00 8.81
C HIS A 39 5.11 2.80 9.41
N THR A 40 5.89 3.88 9.49
CA THR A 40 7.21 3.83 10.12
C THR A 40 7.64 5.19 10.64
N TYR A 41 8.47 5.15 11.69
CA TYR A 41 9.17 6.30 12.24
C TYR A 41 10.66 5.99 12.40
N PHE A 42 11.51 6.81 11.80
CA PHE A 42 12.98 6.67 11.83
C PHE A 42 13.67 7.79 12.62
N GLY A 43 12.91 8.68 13.25
CA GLY A 43 13.43 9.85 13.94
C GLY A 43 13.97 9.56 15.34
N PRO A 44 14.43 10.61 16.07
CA PRO A 44 14.93 10.49 17.43
C PRO A 44 13.93 9.81 18.38
N ALA A 45 14.39 8.83 19.16
CA ALA A 45 13.55 8.08 20.10
C ALA A 45 12.97 8.96 21.22
N GLU A 46 13.61 10.09 21.51
CA GLU A 46 13.16 11.05 22.50
C GLU A 46 11.81 11.67 22.10
N TRP A 47 11.54 11.86 20.81
CA TRP A 47 10.28 12.47 20.37
C TRP A 47 9.08 11.55 20.59
N SER A 48 9.21 10.27 20.23
CA SER A 48 8.15 9.27 20.48
C SER A 48 7.97 9.02 21.97
N THR A 49 9.06 8.97 22.74
CA THR A 49 9.03 8.82 24.20
C THR A 49 8.33 9.99 24.88
N THR A 50 8.61 11.22 24.43
CA THR A 50 7.99 12.43 24.98
C THR A 50 6.48 12.43 24.73
N ILE A 51 6.05 12.09 23.52
CA ILE A 51 4.62 12.02 23.16
C ILE A 51 3.92 10.90 23.94
N ALA A 52 4.56 9.75 24.15
CA ALA A 52 3.99 8.67 24.93
C ALA A 52 3.83 9.03 26.42
N ALA A 53 4.72 9.87 26.96
CA ALA A 53 4.68 10.32 28.35
C ALA A 53 3.57 11.36 28.61
N ASP A 54 3.26 12.21 27.62
CA ASP A 54 2.21 13.23 27.69
C ASP A 54 1.45 13.31 26.35
N PRO A 55 0.53 12.38 26.08
CA PRO A 55 -0.13 12.30 24.78
C PRO A 55 -1.13 13.45 24.60
N PRO A 56 -1.09 14.18 23.46
CA PRO A 56 -2.01 15.28 23.20
C PRO A 56 -3.44 14.76 23.05
N SER A 57 -4.43 15.49 23.58
CA SER A 57 -5.85 15.14 23.38
C SER A 57 -6.26 15.26 21.90
N PRO A 58 -7.34 14.60 21.45
CA PRO A 58 -7.87 14.78 20.10
C PRO A 58 -8.15 16.25 19.73
N ALA A 59 -8.69 17.04 20.67
CA ALA A 59 -8.92 18.47 20.47
C ALA A 59 -7.62 19.26 20.31
N THR A 60 -6.58 18.88 21.06
CA THR A 60 -5.22 19.44 20.93
C THR A 60 -4.63 19.10 19.56
N LEU A 61 -4.75 17.83 19.11
CA LEU A 61 -4.28 17.38 17.79
C LEU A 61 -4.99 18.11 16.65
N ARG A 62 -6.30 18.33 16.77
CA ARG A 62 -7.07 19.13 15.80
C ARG A 62 -6.48 20.53 15.68
N GLN A 63 -6.22 21.21 16.80
CA GLN A 63 -5.64 22.55 16.78
C GLN A 63 -4.21 22.54 16.21
N GLN A 64 -3.36 21.59 16.64
CA GLN A 64 -2.01 21.42 16.10
C GLN A 64 -2.03 21.20 14.58
N ALA A 65 -2.96 20.39 14.05
CA ALA A 65 -3.08 20.20 12.61
C ALA A 65 -3.44 21.49 11.87
N ILE A 66 -4.33 22.32 12.42
CA ILE A 66 -4.67 23.63 11.87
C ILE A 66 -3.46 24.58 11.89
N ASP A 67 -2.72 24.61 12.99
CA ASP A 67 -1.56 25.48 13.17
C ASP A 67 -0.44 25.08 12.20
N VAL A 68 -0.12 23.79 12.10
CA VAL A 68 0.90 23.27 11.16
C VAL A 68 0.46 23.51 9.71
N ALA A 69 -0.80 23.29 9.36
CA ALA A 69 -1.31 23.62 8.01
C ALA A 69 -1.11 25.11 7.69
N THR A 70 -1.38 25.99 8.65
CA THR A 70 -1.19 27.44 8.50
C THR A 70 0.28 27.80 8.28
N MET A 71 1.18 27.22 9.08
CA MET A 71 2.63 27.41 8.91
C MET A 71 3.09 26.96 7.52
N VAL A 72 2.64 25.79 7.05
CA VAL A 72 2.98 25.28 5.72
C VAL A 72 2.46 26.21 4.62
N GLN A 73 1.23 26.70 4.72
CA GLN A 73 0.66 27.64 3.74
C GLN A 73 1.47 28.94 3.62
N GLN A 74 1.91 29.48 4.76
CA GLN A 74 2.67 30.74 4.85
C GLN A 74 4.18 30.57 4.56
N SER A 75 4.67 29.33 4.51
CA SER A 75 6.07 29.02 4.27
C SER A 75 6.52 29.32 2.83
N GLN A 76 7.83 29.45 2.66
CA GLN A 76 8.51 29.53 1.35
C GLN A 76 8.94 28.15 0.84
N LEU A 77 8.36 27.07 1.36
CA LEU A 77 8.68 25.71 0.92
C LEU A 77 8.31 25.53 -0.58
N PRO A 78 9.06 24.69 -1.32
CA PRO A 78 8.71 24.34 -2.68
C PRO A 78 7.25 23.88 -2.81
N ARG A 79 6.61 24.22 -3.94
CA ARG A 79 5.17 23.98 -4.13
C ARG A 79 4.78 22.50 -3.91
N HIS A 80 5.51 21.56 -4.49
CA HIS A 80 5.25 20.13 -4.33
C HIS A 80 5.29 19.70 -2.85
N ARG A 81 6.28 20.18 -2.10
CA ARG A 81 6.46 19.89 -0.67
C ARG A 81 5.33 20.47 0.18
N ARG A 82 4.88 21.69 -0.13
CA ARG A 82 3.69 22.28 0.51
C ARG A 82 2.43 21.49 0.20
N ASP A 83 2.21 21.13 -1.07
CA ASP A 83 1.03 20.36 -1.47
C ASP A 83 1.00 19.01 -0.75
N TRP A 84 2.12 18.28 -0.76
CA TRP A 84 2.28 17.01 -0.04
C TRP A 84 1.97 17.13 1.47
N LEU A 85 2.60 18.09 2.16
CA LEU A 85 2.37 18.31 3.59
C LEU A 85 0.89 18.62 3.87
N LEU A 86 0.27 19.51 3.09
CA LEU A 86 -1.12 19.90 3.30
C LEU A 86 -2.10 18.74 3.09
N ARG A 87 -1.82 17.81 2.17
CA ARG A 87 -2.68 16.64 1.93
C ARG A 87 -2.58 15.63 3.07
N ASN A 88 -1.38 15.38 3.60
CA ASN A 88 -1.22 14.55 4.79
C ASN A 88 -1.82 15.21 6.04
N ILE A 89 -1.60 16.52 6.24
CA ILE A 89 -2.18 17.25 7.37
C ILE A 89 -3.72 17.26 7.31
N ARG A 90 -4.32 17.31 6.12
CA ARG A 90 -5.79 17.15 5.97
C ARG A 90 -6.28 15.80 6.49
N ALA A 91 -5.57 14.71 6.20
CA ALA A 91 -5.92 13.39 6.71
C ALA A 91 -5.78 13.32 8.24
N LEU A 92 -4.69 13.86 8.80
CA LEU A 92 -4.46 13.96 10.24
C LEU A 92 -5.52 14.81 10.96
N LEU A 93 -5.90 15.94 10.36
CA LEU A 93 -6.97 16.81 10.88
C LEU A 93 -8.31 16.08 10.89
N TRP A 94 -8.64 15.36 9.82
CA TRP A 94 -9.86 14.55 9.78
C TRP A 94 -9.84 13.45 10.84
N LEU A 95 -8.72 12.73 11.01
CA LEU A 95 -8.58 11.71 12.05
C LEU A 95 -8.82 12.32 13.44
N ALA A 96 -8.21 13.46 13.77
CA ALA A 96 -8.43 14.14 15.05
C ALA A 96 -9.91 14.50 15.26
N ARG A 97 -10.58 15.04 14.23
CA ARG A 97 -12.02 15.38 14.29
C ARG A 97 -12.91 14.15 14.45
N SER A 98 -12.56 13.04 13.81
CA SER A 98 -13.30 11.77 13.93
C SER A 98 -13.26 11.22 15.35
N GLN A 99 -12.13 11.36 16.05
CA GLN A 99 -11.98 10.98 17.46
C GLN A 99 -12.80 11.88 18.40
N GLU A 100 -13.16 13.10 17.96
CA GLU A 100 -14.10 13.98 18.64
C GLU A 100 -15.57 13.69 18.30
N GLY A 101 -15.84 12.62 17.55
CA GLY A 101 -17.19 12.16 17.19
C GLY A 101 -17.74 12.75 15.90
N GLU A 102 -16.93 13.47 15.12
CA GLU A 102 -17.37 13.92 13.81
C GLU A 102 -17.57 12.74 12.84
N GLN A 103 -18.72 12.75 12.15
CA GLN A 103 -19.04 11.77 11.11
C GLN A 103 -19.18 12.47 9.76
N VAL A 104 -18.64 11.85 8.73
CA VAL A 104 -18.79 12.24 7.32
C VAL A 104 -19.27 11.03 6.52
N MET A 105 -19.75 11.26 5.31
CA MET A 105 -20.06 10.17 4.38
C MET A 105 -18.79 9.35 4.11
N PHE A 106 -18.91 8.02 3.97
CA PHE A 106 -17.76 7.15 3.75
C PHE A 106 -16.92 7.55 2.52
N VAL A 107 -17.58 7.94 1.44
CA VAL A 107 -16.93 8.49 0.23
C VAL A 107 -16.05 9.70 0.54
N GLU A 108 -16.52 10.59 1.42
CA GLU A 108 -15.76 11.77 1.85
C GLU A 108 -14.61 11.38 2.77
N GLN A 109 -14.82 10.41 3.66
CA GLN A 109 -13.76 9.86 4.51
C GLN A 109 -12.62 9.27 3.68
N VAL A 110 -12.93 8.43 2.68
CA VAL A 110 -11.91 7.88 1.78
C VAL A 110 -11.18 9.01 1.04
N ARG A 111 -11.90 10.04 0.56
CA ARG A 111 -11.28 11.22 -0.08
C ARG A 111 -10.34 11.98 0.85
N LEU A 112 -10.71 12.17 2.11
CA LEU A 112 -9.88 12.88 3.09
C LEU A 112 -8.59 12.11 3.38
N LEU A 113 -8.69 10.79 3.53
CA LEU A 113 -7.59 9.88 3.84
C LEU A 113 -6.68 9.59 2.64
N LEU A 114 -7.23 9.42 1.44
CA LEU A 114 -6.49 8.95 0.26
C LEU A 114 -6.21 10.04 -0.78
N ASP A 115 -6.81 11.23 -0.62
CA ASP A 115 -6.79 12.31 -1.63
C ASP A 115 -7.53 12.00 -2.93
N LEU A 116 -8.16 10.82 -3.01
CA LEU A 116 -8.98 10.37 -4.12
C LEU A 116 -10.29 9.76 -3.57
N PRO A 117 -11.42 9.93 -4.27
CA PRO A 117 -12.64 9.23 -3.91
C PRO A 117 -12.47 7.71 -4.07
N PRO A 118 -13.27 6.90 -3.36
CA PRO A 118 -13.32 5.46 -3.62
C PRO A 118 -13.88 5.20 -5.02
N GLU A 119 -13.41 4.12 -5.63
CA GLU A 119 -13.93 3.59 -6.88
C GLU A 119 -14.61 2.23 -6.65
N SER A 120 -15.39 1.77 -7.62
CA SER A 120 -16.05 0.47 -7.60
C SER A 120 -15.90 -0.23 -8.94
N ALA A 121 -15.66 -1.54 -8.93
CA ALA A 121 -15.69 -2.33 -10.15
C ALA A 121 -17.13 -2.73 -10.50
N GLY A 122 -17.47 -2.65 -11.79
CA GLY A 122 -18.74 -3.16 -12.31
C GLY A 122 -18.75 -4.68 -12.42
N GLU A 123 -19.93 -5.28 -12.46
CA GLU A 123 -20.15 -6.74 -12.52
C GLU A 123 -19.37 -7.44 -13.64
N LEU A 124 -19.22 -6.79 -14.81
CA LEU A 124 -18.50 -7.34 -15.96
C LEU A 124 -17.01 -7.63 -15.67
N ILE A 125 -16.39 -6.87 -14.77
CA ILE A 125 -15.00 -7.11 -14.35
C ILE A 125 -14.89 -8.46 -13.64
N PHE A 126 -15.83 -8.78 -12.74
CA PHE A 126 -15.85 -10.07 -12.04
C PHE A 126 -16.17 -11.22 -13.00
N GLN A 127 -17.14 -11.04 -13.90
CA GLN A 127 -17.49 -12.06 -14.91
C GLN A 127 -16.28 -12.39 -15.80
N THR A 128 -15.57 -11.38 -16.28
CA THR A 128 -14.37 -11.58 -17.11
C THR A 128 -13.26 -12.29 -16.34
N ALA A 129 -13.05 -11.92 -15.08
CA ALA A 129 -12.10 -12.59 -14.20
C ALA A 129 -12.48 -14.07 -13.95
N HIS A 130 -13.76 -14.35 -13.73
CA HIS A 130 -14.26 -15.71 -13.55
C HIS A 130 -14.08 -16.57 -14.80
N GLU A 131 -14.37 -16.03 -15.99
CA GLU A 131 -14.17 -16.71 -17.27
C GLU A 131 -12.68 -17.01 -17.53
N GLY A 132 -11.80 -16.06 -17.23
CA GLY A 132 -10.35 -16.25 -17.28
C GLY A 132 -9.89 -17.37 -16.35
N LEU A 133 -10.25 -17.33 -15.08
CA LEU A 133 -9.92 -18.39 -14.11
C LEU A 133 -10.53 -19.74 -14.51
N ALA A 134 -11.77 -19.77 -14.99
CA ALA A 134 -12.41 -21.01 -15.42
C ALA A 134 -11.66 -21.69 -16.57
N THR A 135 -11.03 -20.89 -17.44
CA THR A 135 -10.22 -21.36 -18.57
C THR A 135 -8.84 -21.85 -18.11
N CYS A 136 -8.18 -21.10 -17.23
CA CYS A 136 -6.78 -21.35 -16.86
C CYS A 136 -6.60 -22.41 -15.76
N LEU A 137 -7.56 -22.53 -14.83
CA LEU A 137 -7.41 -23.45 -13.70
C LEU A 137 -7.62 -24.91 -14.14
N PRO A 138 -6.97 -25.90 -13.52
CA PRO A 138 -7.27 -27.30 -13.76
C PRO A 138 -8.60 -27.73 -13.11
N GLY A 139 -9.15 -28.87 -13.53
CA GLY A 139 -10.34 -29.50 -12.91
C GLY A 139 -11.69 -29.08 -13.51
N SER A 140 -12.76 -29.77 -13.09
CA SER A 140 -14.13 -29.58 -13.59
C SER A 140 -15.18 -29.27 -12.50
N GLY A 141 -14.73 -29.09 -11.25
CA GLY A 141 -15.58 -28.70 -10.12
C GLY A 141 -16.01 -27.23 -10.16
N ALA A 142 -16.64 -26.76 -9.08
CA ALA A 142 -17.06 -25.37 -8.98
C ALA A 142 -15.83 -24.44 -9.03
N LEU A 143 -15.97 -23.27 -9.66
CA LEU A 143 -14.85 -22.35 -9.87
C LEU A 143 -14.19 -21.92 -8.56
N ALA A 144 -14.99 -21.60 -7.53
CA ALA A 144 -14.47 -21.22 -6.21
C ALA A 144 -13.65 -22.34 -5.55
N GLU A 145 -14.07 -23.60 -5.70
CA GLU A 145 -13.33 -24.75 -5.17
C GLU A 145 -11.98 -24.91 -5.89
N ARG A 146 -12.00 -24.85 -7.23
CA ARG A 146 -10.78 -24.90 -8.06
C ARG A 146 -9.83 -23.74 -7.74
N TRP A 147 -10.37 -22.55 -7.48
CA TRP A 147 -9.58 -21.37 -7.11
C TRP A 147 -8.88 -21.57 -5.77
N VAL A 148 -9.62 -21.99 -4.73
CA VAL A 148 -9.06 -22.29 -3.41
C VAL A 148 -8.01 -23.40 -3.47
N GLU A 149 -8.29 -24.49 -4.20
CA GLU A 149 -7.35 -25.59 -4.41
C GLU A 149 -6.07 -25.13 -5.11
N TRP A 150 -6.20 -24.30 -6.14
CA TRP A 150 -5.06 -23.73 -6.86
C TRP A 150 -4.23 -22.82 -5.94
N GLN A 151 -4.86 -21.91 -5.20
CA GLN A 151 -4.13 -21.04 -4.26
C GLN A 151 -3.37 -21.89 -3.24
N ALA A 152 -4.04 -22.90 -2.65
CA ALA A 152 -3.44 -23.81 -1.69
C ALA A 152 -2.28 -24.62 -2.28
N SER A 153 -2.36 -25.03 -3.56
CA SER A 153 -1.27 -25.76 -4.22
C SER A 153 -0.03 -24.91 -4.49
N HIS A 154 -0.14 -23.59 -4.46
CA HIS A 154 0.98 -22.64 -4.67
C HIS A 154 1.60 -22.16 -3.36
N ILE A 155 1.09 -22.64 -2.22
CA ILE A 155 1.63 -22.34 -0.91
C ILE A 155 2.88 -23.20 -0.66
N ILE A 156 4.00 -22.54 -0.40
CA ILE A 156 5.28 -23.18 -0.06
C ILE A 156 5.73 -22.82 1.37
N PRO A 157 6.48 -23.72 2.04
CA PRO A 157 7.14 -23.44 3.31
C PRO A 157 8.12 -22.27 3.21
N ILE A 158 8.31 -21.54 4.32
CA ILE A 158 9.12 -20.32 4.34
C ILE A 158 10.61 -20.55 4.05
N ASP A 159 11.15 -21.69 4.47
CA ASP A 159 12.53 -22.13 4.20
C ASP A 159 12.77 -22.35 2.69
N GLN A 160 11.72 -22.73 1.95
CA GLN A 160 11.74 -22.81 0.49
C GLN A 160 11.47 -21.46 -0.17
N ALA A 161 10.65 -20.60 0.44
CA ALA A 161 10.32 -19.29 -0.09
C ALA A 161 11.50 -18.30 -0.04
N GLN A 162 12.30 -18.30 1.04
CA GLN A 162 13.41 -17.36 1.22
C GLN A 162 14.43 -17.34 0.06
N PRO A 163 14.98 -18.48 -0.39
CA PRO A 163 15.92 -18.47 -1.52
C PRO A 163 15.25 -18.02 -2.83
N LEU A 164 13.96 -18.31 -3.02
CA LEU A 164 13.21 -17.86 -4.19
C LEU A 164 12.90 -16.36 -4.16
N LEU A 165 12.66 -15.78 -2.97
CA LEU A 165 12.54 -14.34 -2.79
C LEU A 165 13.86 -13.64 -3.16
N ASN A 166 14.98 -14.12 -2.64
CA ASN A 166 16.31 -13.57 -2.97
C ASN A 166 16.56 -13.62 -4.48
N GLN A 167 16.17 -14.73 -5.12
CA GLN A 167 16.23 -14.83 -6.58
C GLN A 167 15.31 -13.82 -7.28
N ALA A 168 14.10 -13.58 -6.77
CA ALA A 168 13.19 -12.59 -7.33
C ALA A 168 13.76 -11.17 -7.23
N LEU A 169 14.37 -10.81 -6.09
CA LEU A 169 15.07 -9.53 -5.89
C LEU A 169 16.22 -9.34 -6.89
N ASP A 170 17.08 -10.35 -7.06
CA ASP A 170 18.18 -10.31 -8.02
C ASP A 170 17.69 -10.24 -9.48
N THR A 171 16.59 -10.92 -9.78
CA THR A 171 15.98 -10.89 -11.10
C THR A 171 15.39 -9.51 -11.39
N LEU A 172 14.66 -8.91 -10.44
CA LEU A 172 14.17 -7.55 -10.57
C LEU A 172 15.32 -6.54 -10.72
N ARG A 173 16.45 -6.73 -10.02
CA ARG A 173 17.67 -5.92 -10.22
C ARG A 173 18.16 -5.92 -11.66
N THR A 174 18.15 -7.10 -12.28
CA THR A 174 18.58 -7.24 -13.67
C THR A 174 17.56 -6.64 -14.64
N LEU A 175 16.27 -6.90 -14.43
CA LEU A 175 15.19 -6.42 -15.31
C LEU A 175 15.02 -4.90 -15.27
N LEU A 176 15.16 -4.29 -14.09
CA LEU A 176 15.02 -2.85 -13.91
C LEU A 176 16.24 -2.07 -14.43
N GLY A 177 17.39 -2.72 -14.55
CA GLY A 177 18.65 -2.13 -14.99
C GLY A 177 19.39 -1.38 -13.87
N HIS A 178 20.69 -1.20 -14.07
CA HIS A 178 21.58 -0.58 -13.06
C HIS A 178 21.31 0.90 -12.80
N ASP A 179 20.71 1.61 -13.76
CA ASP A 179 20.41 3.04 -13.63
C ASP A 179 19.04 3.31 -12.97
N ASN A 180 18.33 2.25 -12.54
CA ASN A 180 17.04 2.40 -11.88
C ASN A 180 17.20 3.05 -10.49
N PRO A 181 16.34 4.01 -10.10
CA PRO A 181 16.43 4.69 -8.81
C PRO A 181 16.05 3.81 -7.61
N LEU A 182 15.45 2.64 -7.83
CA LEU A 182 15.09 1.70 -6.77
C LEU A 182 16.34 1.08 -6.16
N VAL A 183 16.42 1.12 -4.84
CA VAL A 183 17.48 0.50 -4.06
C VAL A 183 17.03 -0.90 -3.69
N ILE A 184 17.66 -1.90 -4.30
CA ILE A 184 17.33 -3.30 -4.06
C ILE A 184 18.12 -3.78 -2.84
N PRO A 185 17.44 -4.19 -1.75
CA PRO A 185 18.12 -4.53 -0.51
C PRO A 185 19.10 -5.70 -0.71
N PRO A 186 20.19 -5.74 0.06
CA PRO A 186 21.02 -6.93 0.12
C PRO A 186 20.27 -8.09 0.82
N PRO A 187 20.69 -9.36 0.63
CA PRO A 187 19.98 -10.51 1.20
C PRO A 187 19.91 -10.56 2.74
N ASP A 188 20.80 -9.85 3.43
CA ASP A 188 20.87 -9.73 4.89
C ASP A 188 20.10 -8.51 5.45
N ASP A 189 19.40 -7.77 4.58
CA ASP A 189 18.60 -6.63 5.00
C ASP A 189 17.46 -7.06 5.95
N PRO A 190 17.20 -6.32 7.05
CA PRO A 190 16.11 -6.62 7.97
C PRO A 190 14.74 -6.74 7.30
N ALA A 191 14.44 -5.96 6.26
CA ALA A 191 13.17 -6.07 5.54
C ALA A 191 13.03 -7.40 4.78
N VAL A 192 14.17 -7.98 4.34
CA VAL A 192 14.24 -9.32 3.71
C VAL A 192 14.15 -10.41 4.79
N ALA A 193 14.67 -10.16 5.99
CA ALA A 193 14.60 -11.08 7.12
C ALA A 193 13.22 -11.11 7.77
N ASP A 194 12.56 -9.96 7.96
CA ASP A 194 11.21 -9.84 8.52
C ASP A 194 10.18 -10.53 7.62
N PHE A 195 10.39 -10.53 6.30
CA PHE A 195 9.60 -11.31 5.36
C PHE A 195 9.62 -12.82 5.66
N SER A 196 10.72 -13.34 6.20
CA SER A 196 10.84 -14.76 6.59
C SER A 196 9.98 -15.13 7.81
N THR A 197 9.17 -14.20 8.33
CA THR A 197 8.25 -14.42 9.47
C THR A 197 6.81 -14.65 9.01
N GLY A 198 6.60 -15.73 8.25
CA GLY A 198 5.27 -16.28 7.95
C GLY A 198 5.39 -17.79 7.82
N ALA A 199 4.42 -18.58 8.30
CA ALA A 199 4.54 -20.04 8.25
C ALA A 199 4.60 -20.57 6.80
N THR A 200 3.93 -19.88 5.88
CA THR A 200 3.78 -20.30 4.49
C THR A 200 3.57 -19.10 3.56
N VAL A 201 4.01 -19.17 2.30
CA VAL A 201 3.89 -18.09 1.30
C VAL A 201 3.39 -18.65 -0.04
N ARG A 202 2.59 -17.87 -0.77
CA ARG A 202 2.24 -18.16 -2.17
C ARG A 202 3.40 -17.85 -3.11
N ALA A 203 3.96 -18.87 -3.74
CA ALA A 203 5.17 -18.75 -4.56
C ALA A 203 4.97 -17.82 -5.77
N ASP A 204 3.79 -17.82 -6.37
CA ASP A 204 3.44 -17.00 -7.53
C ASP A 204 3.39 -15.49 -7.20
N ARG A 205 3.24 -15.15 -5.91
CA ARG A 205 3.24 -13.77 -5.39
C ARG A 205 4.62 -13.27 -4.97
N LEU A 206 5.67 -14.08 -5.07
CA LEU A 206 7.03 -13.69 -4.65
C LEU A 206 7.58 -12.47 -5.38
N PHE A 207 7.22 -12.26 -6.65
CA PHE A 207 7.63 -11.04 -7.38
C PHE A 207 6.94 -9.79 -6.85
N HIS A 208 5.66 -9.87 -6.50
CA HIS A 208 4.96 -8.74 -5.89
C HIS A 208 5.55 -8.43 -4.51
N GLN A 209 5.86 -9.45 -3.72
CA GLN A 209 6.50 -9.30 -2.42
C GLN A 209 7.91 -8.70 -2.55
N ALA A 210 8.70 -9.19 -3.51
CA ALA A 210 10.02 -8.61 -3.81
C ALA A 210 9.90 -7.13 -4.21
N ALA A 211 8.95 -6.78 -5.08
CA ALA A 211 8.70 -5.39 -5.45
C ALA A 211 8.29 -4.53 -4.25
N GLN A 212 7.47 -5.06 -3.34
CA GLN A 212 7.11 -4.37 -2.10
C GLN A 212 8.33 -4.14 -1.19
N ILE A 213 9.17 -5.17 -0.98
CA ILE A 213 10.40 -5.06 -0.19
C ILE A 213 11.34 -4.00 -0.79
N ILE A 214 11.50 -3.98 -2.12
CA ILE A 214 12.30 -2.97 -2.82
C ILE A 214 11.74 -1.56 -2.57
N VAL A 215 10.42 -1.38 -2.65
CA VAL A 215 9.78 -0.07 -2.38
C VAL A 215 10.04 0.38 -0.95
N GLU A 216 9.78 -0.48 0.03
CA GLU A 216 9.96 -0.14 1.45
C GLU A 216 11.42 0.19 1.78
N HIS A 217 12.37 -0.61 1.29
CA HIS A 217 13.79 -0.34 1.47
C HIS A 217 14.22 0.96 0.76
N THR A 218 13.73 1.21 -0.45
CA THR A 218 14.03 2.45 -1.18
C THR A 218 13.51 3.68 -0.44
N LEU A 219 12.27 3.64 0.05
CA LEU A 219 11.68 4.74 0.82
C LEU A 219 12.45 5.00 2.11
N HIS A 220 12.93 3.95 2.77
CA HIS A 220 13.81 4.08 3.92
C HIS A 220 15.12 4.82 3.58
N MET A 221 15.79 4.41 2.51
CA MET A 221 17.05 5.02 2.06
C MET A 221 16.86 6.46 1.58
N THR A 222 15.75 6.76 0.90
CA THR A 222 15.46 8.13 0.46
C THR A 222 15.04 9.02 1.62
N ALA A 223 14.36 8.50 2.65
CA ALA A 223 14.06 9.25 3.87
C ALA A 223 15.33 9.76 4.56
N ALA A 224 16.37 8.93 4.71
CA ALA A 224 17.65 9.33 5.29
C ALA A 224 18.30 10.50 4.52
N ARG A 225 18.28 10.41 3.19
CA ARG A 225 18.81 11.44 2.30
C ARG A 225 18.00 12.75 2.42
N ARG A 226 16.68 12.66 2.32
CA ARG A 226 15.77 13.81 2.42
C ARG A 226 15.92 14.52 3.76
N TYR A 227 16.07 13.76 4.84
CA TYR A 227 16.39 14.31 6.16
C TYR A 227 17.71 15.08 6.16
N ALA A 228 18.79 14.52 5.58
CA ALA A 228 20.07 15.23 5.48
C ALA A 228 19.98 16.52 4.63
N GLU A 229 19.06 16.58 3.68
CA GLU A 229 18.76 17.74 2.83
C GLU A 229 17.81 18.77 3.48
N GLY A 230 17.44 18.58 4.76
CA GLY A 230 16.60 19.54 5.50
C GLY A 230 15.11 19.23 5.47
N GLN A 231 14.69 18.05 4.98
CA GLN A 231 13.29 17.62 4.99
C GLN A 231 13.01 16.73 6.21
N GLY A 232 12.96 17.35 7.39
CA GLY A 232 12.79 16.65 8.68
C GLY A 232 11.52 15.81 8.78
N GLU A 233 10.47 16.13 8.03
CA GLU A 233 9.23 15.35 7.95
C GLU A 233 9.41 13.96 7.34
N SER A 234 10.49 13.72 6.59
CA SER A 234 10.72 12.44 5.91
C SER A 234 10.97 11.26 6.84
N VAL A 235 11.14 11.51 8.15
CA VAL A 235 11.33 10.47 9.17
C VAL A 235 10.04 9.77 9.57
N VAL A 236 8.88 10.23 9.11
CA VAL A 236 7.59 9.57 9.32
C VAL A 236 6.95 9.20 7.98
N LEU A 237 6.33 8.02 7.93
CA LEU A 237 5.48 7.58 6.82
C LEU A 237 4.13 7.12 7.38
N LEU A 238 3.04 7.48 6.70
CA LEU A 238 1.67 7.17 7.08
C LEU A 238 1.13 5.93 6.34
N ASN A 239 0.43 5.09 7.09
CA ASN A 239 -0.46 4.03 6.60
C ASN A 239 -1.89 4.53 6.39
N GLN A 240 -2.27 5.67 6.98
CA GLN A 240 -3.59 6.28 6.83
C GLN A 240 -3.47 7.76 6.41
N GLY A 241 -2.85 7.97 5.25
CA GLY A 241 -2.73 9.28 4.59
C GLY A 241 -2.53 9.13 3.07
N PRO A 242 -2.58 10.22 2.29
CA PRO A 242 -2.55 10.16 0.83
C PRO A 242 -1.30 9.49 0.25
N GLU A 243 -0.16 9.61 0.92
CA GLU A 243 1.09 8.97 0.48
C GLU A 243 1.00 7.44 0.42
N GLN A 244 0.08 6.82 1.16
CA GLN A 244 -0.12 5.37 1.15
C GLN A 244 -0.55 4.87 -0.24
N VAL A 245 -1.31 5.68 -0.99
CA VAL A 245 -1.80 5.32 -2.34
C VAL A 245 -0.60 5.13 -3.28
N ILE A 246 0.40 5.99 -3.15
CA ILE A 246 1.61 5.92 -3.96
C ILE A 246 2.45 4.75 -3.51
N ARG A 247 2.74 4.64 -2.21
CA ARG A 247 3.55 3.55 -1.66
C ARG A 247 2.99 2.17 -2.00
N GLN A 248 1.68 1.97 -1.84
CA GLN A 248 1.03 0.68 -2.10
C GLN A 248 0.77 0.41 -3.59
N GLY A 249 0.70 1.45 -4.43
CA GLY A 249 0.60 1.29 -5.88
C GLY A 249 1.93 0.97 -6.57
N LEU A 250 3.06 1.38 -5.98
CA LEU A 250 4.39 1.22 -6.58
C LEU A 250 4.74 -0.23 -6.94
N PRO A 251 4.49 -1.26 -6.10
CA PRO A 251 4.82 -2.63 -6.44
C PRO A 251 4.17 -3.11 -7.74
N GLN A 252 2.88 -2.81 -7.95
CA GLN A 252 2.17 -3.15 -9.19
C GLN A 252 2.76 -2.38 -10.38
N ALA A 253 3.02 -1.07 -10.21
CA ALA A 253 3.58 -0.24 -11.29
C ALA A 253 5.00 -0.67 -11.70
N ILE A 254 5.83 -1.11 -10.75
CA ILE A 254 7.15 -1.70 -11.00
C ILE A 254 7.01 -2.97 -11.83
N LEU A 255 6.13 -3.88 -11.41
CA LEU A 255 5.93 -5.14 -12.12
C LEU A 255 5.30 -4.97 -13.50
N ALA A 256 4.46 -3.95 -13.70
CA ALA A 256 3.92 -3.63 -15.02
C ALA A 256 5.00 -3.15 -16.00
N GLY A 257 6.13 -2.63 -15.51
CA GLY A 257 7.26 -2.17 -16.30
C GLY A 257 8.24 -3.27 -16.72
N VAL A 258 8.08 -4.52 -16.25
CA VAL A 258 8.98 -5.63 -16.51
C VAL A 258 8.22 -6.89 -16.93
N ASP A 259 8.80 -7.68 -17.84
CA ASP A 259 8.21 -8.97 -18.21
C ASP A 259 8.69 -10.09 -17.28
N ILE A 260 7.90 -10.36 -16.24
CA ILE A 260 8.13 -11.52 -15.37
C ILE A 260 7.42 -12.79 -15.86
N TYR A 261 6.46 -12.70 -16.79
CA TYR A 261 5.56 -13.81 -17.10
C TYR A 261 6.13 -14.76 -18.16
N THR A 262 6.79 -14.24 -19.19
CA THR A 262 7.25 -15.05 -20.33
C THR A 262 8.24 -16.15 -19.93
N ASP A 263 9.19 -15.81 -19.05
CA ASP A 263 10.33 -16.69 -18.75
C ASP A 263 10.65 -16.79 -17.25
N VAL A 264 10.43 -15.73 -16.50
CA VAL A 264 10.99 -15.58 -15.15
C VAL A 264 10.15 -16.32 -14.12
N LEU A 265 8.85 -16.00 -14.04
CA LEU A 265 7.91 -16.60 -13.12
C LEU A 265 7.72 -18.11 -13.36
N PRO A 266 7.58 -18.61 -14.61
CA PRO A 266 7.54 -20.06 -14.86
C PRO A 266 8.78 -20.80 -14.36
N LYS A 267 9.98 -20.22 -14.54
CA LYS A 267 11.23 -20.81 -14.04
C LYS A 267 11.31 -20.79 -12.51
N LEU A 268 10.73 -19.78 -11.86
CA LEU A 268 10.61 -19.73 -10.40
C LEU A 268 9.65 -20.81 -9.91
N MET A 269 8.48 -20.96 -10.54
CA MET A 269 7.49 -22.00 -10.19
C MET A 269 8.08 -23.40 -10.31
N ASN A 270 8.83 -23.67 -11.38
CA ASN A 270 9.51 -24.95 -11.56
C ASN A 270 10.55 -25.22 -10.45
N ARG A 271 11.29 -24.20 -9.99
CA ARG A 271 12.23 -24.34 -8.86
C ARG A 271 11.53 -24.60 -7.52
N ALA A 272 10.32 -24.07 -7.36
CA ALA A 272 9.46 -24.34 -6.22
C ALA A 272 8.80 -25.74 -6.29
N ASN A 273 9.11 -26.56 -7.31
CA ASN A 273 8.44 -27.83 -7.60
C ASN A 273 6.92 -27.71 -7.76
N LEU A 274 6.45 -26.56 -8.25
CA LEU A 274 5.03 -26.32 -8.51
C LEU A 274 4.65 -26.77 -9.93
N PRO A 275 3.38 -27.17 -10.15
CA PRO A 275 2.90 -27.56 -11.47
C PRO A 275 3.17 -26.44 -12.50
N PRO A 276 3.77 -26.75 -13.66
CA PRO A 276 4.02 -25.75 -14.67
C PRO A 276 2.70 -25.26 -15.28
N LEU A 277 2.56 -23.94 -15.40
CA LEU A 277 1.48 -23.30 -16.14
C LEU A 277 2.06 -22.47 -17.29
N PRO A 278 1.36 -22.40 -18.44
CA PRO A 278 1.69 -21.45 -19.49
C PRO A 278 1.79 -20.01 -18.95
N ALA A 279 2.73 -19.23 -19.51
CA ALA A 279 2.92 -17.83 -19.13
C ALA A 279 1.63 -16.99 -19.23
N ALA A 280 0.84 -17.22 -20.30
CA ALA A 280 -0.43 -16.55 -20.51
C ALA A 280 -1.46 -16.88 -19.42
N ASP A 281 -1.46 -18.11 -18.89
CA ASP A 281 -2.38 -18.53 -17.85
C ASP A 281 -1.99 -17.91 -16.50
N LEU A 282 -0.70 -17.87 -16.16
CA LEU A 282 -0.21 -17.17 -14.96
C LEU A 282 -0.56 -15.67 -14.99
N GLN A 283 -0.40 -15.03 -16.15
CA GLN A 283 -0.78 -13.63 -16.32
C GLN A 283 -2.29 -13.44 -16.17
N ALA A 284 -3.10 -14.29 -16.79
CA ALA A 284 -4.57 -14.23 -16.67
C ALA A 284 -5.04 -14.45 -15.23
N ILE A 285 -4.41 -15.38 -14.49
CA ILE A 285 -4.71 -15.62 -13.07
C ILE A 285 -4.40 -14.38 -12.22
N HIS A 286 -3.24 -13.75 -12.41
CA HIS A 286 -2.89 -12.53 -11.66
C HIS A 286 -3.82 -11.35 -11.98
N LEU A 287 -4.17 -11.16 -13.26
CA LEU A 287 -5.16 -10.15 -13.66
C LEU A 287 -6.55 -10.42 -13.06
N ALA A 288 -6.96 -11.69 -13.02
CA ALA A 288 -8.21 -12.07 -12.39
C ALA A 288 -8.18 -11.82 -10.87
N GLU A 289 -7.07 -12.12 -10.18
CA GLU A 289 -6.93 -11.84 -8.74
C GLU A 289 -7.04 -10.35 -8.43
N ASP A 290 -6.39 -9.49 -9.22
CA ASP A 290 -6.51 -8.04 -9.10
C ASP A 290 -7.97 -7.57 -9.30
N ALA A 291 -8.70 -8.20 -10.22
CA ALA A 291 -10.11 -7.94 -10.44
C ALA A 291 -10.99 -8.41 -9.27
N LEU A 292 -10.75 -9.62 -8.72
CA LEU A 292 -11.50 -10.15 -7.57
C LEU A 292 -11.32 -9.30 -6.32
N ALA A 293 -10.16 -8.66 -6.14
CA ALA A 293 -9.89 -7.78 -5.00
C ALA A 293 -10.87 -6.59 -4.92
N TRP A 294 -11.40 -6.13 -6.06
CA TRP A 294 -12.43 -5.09 -6.09
C TRP A 294 -13.76 -5.51 -5.44
N ALA A 295 -14.06 -6.81 -5.34
CA ALA A 295 -15.26 -7.26 -4.63
C ALA A 295 -15.21 -6.92 -3.13
N VAL A 296 -14.01 -6.90 -2.55
CA VAL A 296 -13.80 -6.45 -1.15
C VAL A 296 -14.08 -4.96 -1.03
N SER A 297 -13.56 -4.14 -1.94
CA SER A 297 -13.76 -2.67 -1.95
C SER A 297 -15.19 -2.27 -2.25
N ASN A 298 -15.86 -2.96 -3.19
CA ASN A 298 -17.29 -2.82 -3.41
C ASN A 298 -18.08 -3.15 -2.13
N THR A 299 -17.66 -4.15 -1.37
CA THR A 299 -18.30 -4.50 -0.09
C THR A 299 -18.18 -3.39 0.95
N ALA A 300 -17.04 -2.70 1.01
CA ALA A 300 -16.87 -1.53 1.89
C ALA A 300 -17.85 -0.40 1.52
N LEU A 301 -18.03 -0.12 0.22
CA LEU A 301 -19.04 0.84 -0.26
C LEU A 301 -20.46 0.41 0.09
N LEU A 302 -20.81 -0.86 -0.18
CA LEU A 302 -22.13 -1.42 0.12
C LEU A 302 -22.44 -1.41 1.63
N LEU A 303 -21.43 -1.63 2.48
CA LEU A 303 -21.56 -1.58 3.93
C LEU A 303 -21.76 -0.15 4.42
N HIS A 304 -20.84 0.76 4.09
CA HIS A 304 -20.76 2.09 4.71
C HIS A 304 -21.54 3.18 3.99
N SER A 305 -21.82 3.03 2.70
CA SER A 305 -22.59 4.03 1.92
C SER A 305 -24.03 3.61 1.70
N GLU A 306 -24.29 2.32 1.51
CA GLU A 306 -25.63 1.80 1.21
C GLU A 306 -26.31 1.07 2.38
N GLY A 307 -25.56 0.72 3.42
CA GLY A 307 -26.12 0.09 4.63
C GLY A 307 -26.67 -1.32 4.40
N LEU A 308 -26.09 -2.09 3.48
CA LEU A 308 -26.55 -3.44 3.18
C LEU A 308 -26.42 -4.37 4.39
N ARG A 309 -27.37 -5.30 4.52
CA ARG A 309 -27.38 -6.28 5.61
C ARG A 309 -26.24 -7.31 5.44
N PRO A 310 -25.69 -7.87 6.54
CA PRO A 310 -24.58 -8.84 6.48
C PRO A 310 -24.80 -10.03 5.54
N ARG A 311 -26.04 -10.53 5.42
CA ARG A 311 -26.36 -11.62 4.48
C ARG A 311 -26.14 -11.23 3.01
N ALA A 312 -26.46 -9.99 2.65
CA ALA A 312 -26.29 -9.50 1.29
C ALA A 312 -24.81 -9.24 0.97
N LEU A 313 -24.08 -8.65 1.93
CA LEU A 313 -22.63 -8.43 1.84
C LEU A 313 -21.86 -9.75 1.68
N ARG A 314 -22.15 -10.74 2.52
CA ARG A 314 -21.56 -12.08 2.39
C ARG A 314 -21.84 -12.69 1.03
N ARG A 315 -23.08 -12.60 0.52
CA ARG A 315 -23.42 -13.11 -0.81
C ARG A 315 -22.61 -12.42 -1.90
N HIS A 316 -22.46 -11.09 -1.85
CA HIS A 316 -21.63 -10.33 -2.78
C HIS A 316 -20.18 -10.82 -2.74
N LEU A 317 -19.57 -10.91 -1.56
CA LEU A 317 -18.20 -11.39 -1.40
C LEU A 317 -18.01 -12.81 -1.93
N THR A 318 -18.85 -13.76 -1.50
CA THR A 318 -18.72 -15.16 -1.92
C THR A 318 -18.93 -15.35 -3.42
N ALA A 319 -19.81 -14.56 -4.04
CA ALA A 319 -20.08 -14.64 -5.48
C ALA A 319 -18.94 -14.01 -6.29
N ASN A 320 -18.47 -12.82 -5.89
CA ASN A 320 -17.58 -12.02 -6.72
C ASN A 320 -16.10 -12.20 -6.39
N ALA A 321 -15.74 -12.47 -5.14
CA ALA A 321 -14.34 -12.70 -4.72
C ALA A 321 -13.94 -14.18 -4.74
N LEU A 322 -14.88 -15.10 -5.00
CA LEU A 322 -14.68 -16.55 -4.98
C LEU A 322 -14.14 -17.11 -3.65
N ILE A 323 -14.51 -16.48 -2.53
CA ILE A 323 -14.09 -16.88 -1.18
C ILE A 323 -15.18 -17.64 -0.41
N SER A 324 -14.78 -18.34 0.63
CA SER A 324 -15.71 -19.03 1.53
C SER A 324 -16.56 -18.07 2.36
N SER A 325 -17.66 -18.58 2.92
CA SER A 325 -18.48 -17.80 3.85
C SER A 325 -17.75 -17.43 5.15
N ALA A 326 -16.75 -18.22 5.57
CA ALA A 326 -15.95 -17.92 6.75
C ALA A 326 -15.01 -16.74 6.47
N GLU A 327 -14.24 -16.80 5.39
CA GLU A 327 -13.35 -15.70 4.96
C GLU A 327 -14.15 -14.41 4.68
N ALA A 328 -15.34 -14.52 4.11
CA ALA A 328 -16.21 -13.37 3.90
C ALA A 328 -16.62 -12.70 5.23
N ASN A 329 -16.83 -13.46 6.31
CA ASN A 329 -17.11 -12.89 7.62
C ASN A 329 -15.86 -12.22 8.20
N ASP A 330 -14.69 -12.86 8.10
CA ASP A 330 -13.42 -12.28 8.58
C ASP A 330 -13.09 -10.96 7.85
N ILE A 331 -13.39 -10.88 6.56
CA ILE A 331 -13.28 -9.64 5.78
C ILE A 331 -14.28 -8.61 6.28
N MET A 332 -15.56 -8.96 6.44
CA MET A 332 -16.58 -8.02 6.94
C MET A 332 -16.24 -7.46 8.32
N ASP A 333 -15.66 -8.27 9.22
CA ASP A 333 -15.22 -7.83 10.54
C ASP A 333 -14.10 -6.77 10.44
N LYS A 334 -13.16 -6.93 9.51
CA LYS A 334 -12.13 -5.92 9.23
C LYS A 334 -12.71 -4.66 8.58
N LEU A 335 -13.69 -4.81 7.71
CA LEU A 335 -14.36 -3.69 7.04
C LEU A 335 -15.33 -2.94 7.97
N ALA A 336 -15.61 -3.45 9.17
CA ALA A 336 -16.55 -2.82 10.10
C ALA A 336 -16.06 -1.44 10.57
N ASP A 337 -14.75 -1.26 10.73
CA ASP A 337 -14.15 0.05 10.97
C ASP A 337 -14.03 0.80 9.63
N PRO A 338 -14.70 1.95 9.44
CA PRO A 338 -14.60 2.69 8.20
C PRO A 338 -13.18 3.24 7.94
N ILE A 339 -12.36 3.48 8.97
CA ILE A 339 -10.96 3.91 8.80
C ILE A 339 -10.15 2.79 8.14
N GLU A 340 -10.25 1.57 8.67
CA GLU A 340 -9.61 0.38 8.10
C GLU A 340 -10.20 0.04 6.71
N ALA A 341 -11.50 0.22 6.53
CA ALA A 341 -12.16 0.02 5.23
C ALA A 341 -11.73 1.04 4.17
N ALA A 342 -11.20 2.21 4.54
CA ALA A 342 -10.64 3.14 3.57
C ALA A 342 -9.27 2.68 3.04
N HIS A 343 -8.49 1.97 3.87
CA HIS A 343 -7.15 1.53 3.52
C HIS A 343 -7.12 0.57 2.31
N ILE A 344 -8.13 -0.29 2.17
CA ILE A 344 -8.17 -1.31 1.11
C ILE A 344 -8.25 -0.73 -0.32
N PHE A 345 -8.64 0.54 -0.47
CA PHE A 345 -8.67 1.21 -1.77
C PHE A 345 -7.28 1.65 -2.26
N ALA A 346 -6.33 1.85 -1.35
CA ALA A 346 -5.02 2.41 -1.69
C ALA A 346 -4.26 1.63 -2.78
N PRO A 347 -4.07 0.29 -2.69
CA PRO A 347 -3.37 -0.45 -3.74
C PRO A 347 -4.19 -0.52 -5.04
N LEU A 348 -5.52 -0.63 -4.94
CA LEU A 348 -6.42 -0.77 -6.10
C LEU A 348 -6.50 0.50 -6.95
N ILE A 349 -6.45 1.66 -6.32
CA ILE A 349 -6.41 2.95 -7.02
C ILE A 349 -4.98 3.28 -7.44
N GLY A 350 -4.01 3.09 -6.53
CA GLY A 350 -2.63 3.49 -6.72
C GLY A 350 -1.93 2.76 -7.86
N GLY A 351 -2.12 1.44 -7.97
CA GLY A 351 -1.42 0.63 -8.96
C GLY A 351 -1.75 1.00 -10.42
N PRO A 352 -3.03 1.01 -10.83
CA PRO A 352 -3.43 1.46 -12.17
C PRO A 352 -3.06 2.92 -12.46
N LEU A 353 -3.21 3.81 -11.46
CA LEU A 353 -2.86 5.23 -11.58
C LEU A 353 -1.36 5.40 -11.89
N LEU A 354 -0.50 4.77 -11.09
CA LEU A 354 0.95 4.87 -11.26
C LEU A 354 1.44 4.15 -12.52
N THR A 355 0.85 3.01 -12.87
CA THR A 355 1.16 2.29 -14.12
C THR A 355 0.89 3.19 -15.33
N THR A 356 -0.27 3.84 -15.35
CA THR A 356 -0.64 4.77 -16.44
C THR A 356 0.28 5.98 -16.46
N TRP A 357 0.55 6.58 -15.29
CA TRP A 357 1.40 7.76 -15.18
C TRP A 357 2.85 7.50 -15.62
N LEU A 358 3.46 6.39 -15.18
CA LEU A 358 4.81 5.97 -15.60
C LEU A 358 4.88 5.55 -17.07
N GLY A 359 3.75 5.17 -17.69
CA GLY A 359 3.66 4.91 -19.12
C GLY A 359 3.93 6.14 -20.00
N HIS A 360 3.78 7.36 -19.46
CA HIS A 360 4.12 8.58 -20.15
C HIS A 360 5.64 8.85 -20.09
N ARG A 361 6.29 8.95 -21.26
CA ARG A 361 7.77 9.10 -21.43
C ARG A 361 8.45 10.26 -20.68
N LYS A 362 7.70 11.18 -20.07
CA LYS A 362 8.22 12.34 -19.33
C LYS A 362 8.43 12.06 -17.84
N HIS A 363 7.92 10.95 -17.33
CA HIS A 363 7.87 10.66 -15.91
C HIS A 363 8.77 9.47 -15.58
N THR A 364 9.40 9.51 -14.42
CA THR A 364 10.33 8.48 -13.95
C THR A 364 9.94 8.01 -12.55
N LEU A 365 10.39 6.80 -12.17
CA LEU A 365 10.25 6.32 -10.79
C LEU A 365 10.96 7.26 -9.80
N SER A 366 12.05 7.94 -10.21
CA SER A 366 12.79 8.88 -9.36
C SER A 366 11.90 10.02 -8.89
N ASP A 367 11.01 10.51 -9.76
CA ASP A 367 10.07 11.58 -9.45
C ASP A 367 9.08 11.16 -8.34
N LEU A 368 8.71 9.88 -8.26
CA LEU A 368 7.84 9.36 -7.20
C LEU A 368 8.57 9.15 -5.88
N LEU A 369 9.85 8.78 -5.92
CA LEU A 369 10.61 8.34 -4.73
C LEU A 369 11.29 9.48 -3.98
N LEU A 370 11.71 10.53 -4.71
CA LEU A 370 12.43 11.66 -4.14
C LEU A 370 11.48 12.80 -3.75
N ASP A 371 10.53 13.13 -4.63
CA ASP A 371 9.57 14.23 -4.43
C ASP A 371 8.14 13.75 -4.76
N PRO A 372 7.58 12.81 -3.97
CA PRO A 372 6.30 12.19 -4.29
C PRO A 372 5.19 13.24 -4.49
N PRO A 373 4.55 13.28 -5.67
CA PRO A 373 3.36 14.10 -5.86
C PRO A 373 2.23 13.58 -4.96
N VAL A 374 1.10 14.30 -4.88
CA VAL A 374 -0.09 13.77 -4.19
C VAL A 374 -1.00 13.04 -5.18
N PRO A 375 -1.81 12.06 -4.74
CA PRO A 375 -2.64 11.25 -5.63
C PRO A 375 -3.54 12.05 -6.58
N SER A 376 -4.17 13.13 -6.09
CA SER A 376 -5.01 13.99 -6.94
C SER A 376 -4.25 14.72 -8.05
N MET A 377 -2.97 15.03 -7.85
CA MET A 377 -2.12 15.63 -8.88
C MET A 377 -1.76 14.60 -9.96
N LEU A 378 -1.41 13.38 -9.57
CA LEU A 378 -1.16 12.28 -10.50
C LEU A 378 -2.39 12.01 -11.37
N LEU A 379 -3.58 11.95 -10.76
CA LEU A 379 -4.82 11.75 -11.50
C LEU A 379 -5.08 12.89 -12.49
N TYR A 380 -4.82 14.14 -12.09
CA TYR A 380 -4.94 15.28 -12.98
C TYR A 380 -3.99 15.18 -14.18
N GLU A 381 -2.73 14.81 -13.97
CA GLU A 381 -1.76 14.63 -15.05
C GLU A 381 -2.14 13.50 -16.00
N VAL A 382 -2.57 12.36 -15.47
CA VAL A 382 -3.08 11.23 -16.27
C VAL A 382 -4.30 11.64 -17.09
N SER A 383 -5.19 12.47 -16.56
CA SER A 383 -6.38 12.95 -17.30
C SER A 383 -6.07 13.94 -18.44
N LYS A 384 -4.84 14.46 -18.50
CA LYS A 384 -4.39 15.45 -19.50
C LYS A 384 -3.51 14.86 -20.60
N GLY A 385 -2.84 13.74 -20.31
CA GLY A 385 -2.11 12.94 -21.30
C GLY A 385 -3.05 12.10 -22.13
#